data_AF-A0A376L893-F1
#
_entry.id   AF-A0A376L893-F1
#
_cell.length_a   1.000
_cell.length_b   1.000
_cell.length_c   1.000
_cell.angle_alpha   90.00
_cell.angle_beta   90.00
_cell.angle_gamma   90.00
#
_symmetry.space_group_name_H-M   'P 1'
#
loop_
_entity.id
_entity.type
_entity.pdbx_description
1 polymer ?
#
loop_
_entity_poly.entity_id
_entity_poly.type
_entity_poly.pdbx_seq_one_letter_code
_entity_poly.pdbx_strand_id
1 'polypeptide(L)'
;MRSARADRGDEGDFRSLDELVQHADILTFHTPLFKDGPYKTLHLADEKLIRSLKPGAILINACRGAVVDNTALLTSLNEGQKLSVVLDVWEGEPELNVELLKKVDIGTPHIAGYTLEGKARGTTQVFEAYSKFIGHEQHVALDTLLPAPEFGRITLHGPLDQPTLKRLVHLVYDVRRDDAPLRKVAGIPGEFDKLRKNYLERREWSSLYVICDDASAASLLCKLGFNAVHHPAR
;
A
#
# COMPACT_ATOMS: atom_id res chain seq x y z
N MET A 1 0.12 14.89 18.67
CA MET A 1 -0.16 13.53 19.21
C MET A 1 1.07 12.64 19.06
N ARG A 2 1.48 11.87 20.09
CA ARG A 2 2.57 10.86 20.00
C ARG A 2 1.98 9.47 19.66
N SER A 3 2.77 8.60 19.04
CA SER A 3 2.29 7.26 18.65
C SER A 3 2.28 6.30 19.84
N ALA A 4 1.35 5.33 19.85
CA ALA A 4 1.30 4.28 20.88
C ALA A 4 2.58 3.43 20.97
N ARG A 5 3.38 3.38 19.89
CA ARG A 5 4.68 2.70 19.88
C ARG A 5 5.73 3.48 20.66
N ALA A 6 5.78 4.80 20.45
CA ALA A 6 6.67 5.69 21.19
C ALA A 6 6.38 5.63 22.70
N ASP A 7 5.10 5.62 23.08
CA ASP A 7 4.70 5.56 24.49
C ASP A 7 4.96 4.20 25.14
N ARG A 8 5.08 3.12 24.33
CA ARG A 8 5.53 1.80 24.81
C ARG A 8 7.05 1.66 24.92
N GLY A 9 7.81 2.67 24.48
CA GLY A 9 9.27 2.65 24.51
C GLY A 9 9.92 1.89 23.36
N ASP A 10 9.22 1.70 22.23
CA ASP A 10 9.84 1.18 21.01
C ASP A 10 11.02 2.09 20.60
N GLU A 11 12.12 1.52 20.10
CA GLU A 11 13.23 2.29 19.55
C GLU A 11 12.85 2.89 18.18
N GLY A 12 13.17 4.17 17.97
CA GLY A 12 12.95 4.87 16.71
C GLY A 12 12.84 6.39 16.83
N ASP A 13 12.96 7.09 15.71
CA ASP A 13 12.74 8.54 15.63
C ASP A 13 11.25 8.87 15.46
N PHE A 14 10.49 8.77 16.56
CA PHE A 14 9.05 9.05 16.56
C PHE A 14 8.76 10.54 16.63
N ARG A 15 8.15 11.08 15.56
CA ARG A 15 7.68 12.45 15.49
C ARG A 15 6.19 12.57 15.80
N SER A 16 5.77 13.76 16.19
CA SER A 16 4.34 14.04 16.39
C SER A 16 3.62 14.17 15.03
N LEU A 17 2.31 13.89 15.00
CA LEU A 17 1.52 14.08 13.77
C LEU A 17 1.59 15.53 13.23
N ASP A 18 1.57 16.52 14.12
CA ASP A 18 1.65 17.93 13.74
C ASP A 18 2.98 18.26 13.04
N GLU A 19 4.08 17.70 13.55
CA GLU A 19 5.40 17.84 12.94
C GLU A 19 5.48 17.16 11.57
N LEU A 20 4.89 15.96 11.43
CA LEU A 20 4.81 15.28 10.14
C LEU A 20 4.01 16.10 9.12
N VAL A 21 2.88 16.67 9.51
CA VAL A 21 2.04 17.51 8.63
C VAL A 21 2.80 18.77 8.16
N GLN A 22 3.62 19.36 9.02
CA GLN A 22 4.42 20.53 8.66
C GLN A 22 5.58 20.22 7.71
N HIS A 23 6.18 19.04 7.82
CA HIS A 23 7.43 18.73 7.11
C HIS A 23 7.28 17.73 5.96
N ALA A 24 6.28 16.86 5.96
CA ALA A 24 6.12 15.83 4.95
C ALA A 24 5.42 16.36 3.69
N ASP A 25 5.96 16.00 2.52
CA ASP A 25 5.31 16.22 1.23
C ASP A 25 4.41 15.03 0.84
N ILE A 26 4.57 13.88 1.51
CA ILE A 26 3.74 12.69 1.36
C ILE A 26 3.32 12.21 2.76
N LEU A 27 2.01 12.14 3.00
CA LEU A 27 1.43 11.65 4.25
C LEU A 27 0.62 10.37 3.98
N THR A 28 1.07 9.24 4.55
CA THR A 28 0.42 7.93 4.40
C THR A 28 -0.05 7.38 5.73
N PHE A 29 -1.24 6.79 5.76
CA PHE A 29 -1.87 6.23 6.96
C PHE A 29 -1.78 4.71 7.00
N HIS A 30 -1.24 4.17 8.10
CA HIS A 30 -1.09 2.74 8.38
C HIS A 30 -1.52 2.39 9.82
N THR A 31 -2.60 3.00 10.29
CA THR A 31 -3.14 2.78 11.63
C THR A 31 -4.37 1.88 11.63
N PRO A 32 -4.64 1.14 12.71
CA PRO A 32 -5.98 0.60 12.95
C PRO A 32 -6.99 1.74 13.12
N LEU A 33 -8.28 1.40 13.13
CA LEU A 33 -9.37 2.35 13.43
C LEU A 33 -9.76 2.25 14.92
N PHE A 34 -9.40 3.27 15.69
CA PHE A 34 -9.83 3.47 17.07
C PHE A 34 -10.82 4.63 17.11
N LYS A 35 -12.03 4.38 17.64
CA LYS A 35 -13.10 5.38 17.70
C LYS A 35 -12.96 6.34 18.87
N ASP A 36 -12.27 5.92 19.92
CA ASP A 36 -12.07 6.62 21.18
C ASP A 36 -10.66 6.33 21.74
N GLY A 37 -10.42 6.80 22.97
CA GLY A 37 -9.17 6.63 23.68
C GLY A 37 -8.07 7.62 23.26
N PRO A 38 -6.90 7.55 23.92
CA PRO A 38 -5.79 8.48 23.70
C PRO A 38 -5.15 8.34 22.30
N TYR A 39 -5.44 7.23 21.61
CA TYR A 39 -4.95 6.94 20.25
C TYR A 39 -6.08 6.91 19.21
N LYS A 40 -7.19 7.63 19.44
CA LYS A 40 -8.29 7.75 18.48
C LYS A 40 -7.74 8.05 17.08
N THR A 41 -8.13 7.24 16.11
CA THR A 41 -7.77 7.41 14.69
C THR A 41 -8.99 7.64 13.80
N LEU A 42 -10.22 7.54 14.34
CA LEU A 42 -11.42 8.01 13.66
C LEU A 42 -11.28 9.50 13.34
N HIS A 43 -11.30 9.82 12.05
CA HIS A 43 -11.04 11.16 11.50
C HIS A 43 -9.73 11.75 12.01
N LEU A 44 -8.67 10.92 12.03
CA LEU A 44 -7.32 11.39 12.34
C LEU A 44 -6.89 12.47 11.33
N ALA A 45 -7.23 12.28 10.06
CA ALA A 45 -7.19 13.34 9.05
C ALA A 45 -8.58 13.98 8.95
N ASP A 46 -8.85 14.90 9.88
CA ASP A 46 -10.01 15.77 9.87
C ASP A 46 -9.81 16.98 8.94
N GLU A 47 -10.82 17.85 8.84
CA GLU A 47 -10.76 19.06 8.03
C GLU A 47 -9.54 19.95 8.38
N LYS A 48 -9.25 20.11 9.67
CA LYS A 48 -8.13 20.96 10.13
C LYS A 48 -6.79 20.39 9.66
N LEU A 49 -6.58 19.10 9.80
CA LEU A 49 -5.37 18.44 9.33
C LEU A 49 -5.27 18.53 7.81
N ILE A 50 -6.33 18.15 7.08
CA ILE A 50 -6.34 18.18 5.62
C ILE A 50 -5.98 19.57 5.10
N ARG A 51 -6.57 20.64 5.66
CA ARG A 51 -6.28 22.02 5.25
C ARG A 51 -4.88 22.52 5.59
N SER A 52 -4.20 21.89 6.54
CA SER A 52 -2.83 22.26 6.93
C SER A 52 -1.74 21.51 6.15
N LEU A 53 -2.13 20.55 5.30
CA LEU A 53 -1.20 19.91 4.36
C LEU A 53 -0.61 20.93 3.40
N LYS A 54 0.69 20.75 3.09
CA LYS A 54 1.40 21.59 2.12
C LYS A 54 0.71 21.59 0.75
N PRO A 55 0.71 22.73 0.03
CA PRO A 55 0.29 22.73 -1.38
C PRO A 55 1.12 21.75 -2.22
N GLY A 56 0.44 20.85 -2.93
CA GLY A 56 1.08 19.80 -3.73
C GLY A 56 1.43 18.53 -2.96
N ALA A 57 1.04 18.42 -1.69
CA ALA A 57 1.25 17.19 -0.91
C ALA A 57 0.48 15.99 -1.50
N ILE A 58 0.94 14.79 -1.17
CA ILE A 58 0.27 13.53 -1.52
C ILE A 58 -0.29 12.89 -0.24
N LEU A 59 -1.60 12.69 -0.19
CA LEU A 59 -2.31 11.98 0.87
C LEU A 59 -2.60 10.54 0.43
N ILE A 60 -2.19 9.55 1.23
CA ILE A 60 -2.43 8.13 0.94
C ILE A 60 -3.17 7.48 2.12
N ASN A 61 -4.33 6.88 1.86
CA ASN A 61 -5.01 6.02 2.83
C ASN A 61 -5.30 4.65 2.24
N ALA A 62 -4.60 3.64 2.76
CA ALA A 62 -4.84 2.23 2.48
C ALA A 62 -4.99 1.41 3.79
N CYS A 63 -5.36 2.06 4.90
CA CYS A 63 -5.55 1.38 6.17
C CYS A 63 -7.04 1.09 6.47
N ARG A 64 -7.81 2.11 6.89
CA ARG A 64 -9.24 2.02 7.17
C ARG A 64 -9.91 3.31 6.72
N GLY A 65 -11.09 3.21 6.09
CA GLY A 65 -11.78 4.34 5.48
C GLY A 65 -11.93 5.53 6.41
N ALA A 66 -12.57 5.32 7.57
CA ALA A 66 -12.87 6.37 8.55
C ALA A 66 -11.65 6.95 9.30
N VAL A 67 -10.42 6.61 8.91
CA VAL A 67 -9.23 7.32 9.40
C VAL A 67 -9.12 8.70 8.76
N VAL A 68 -9.59 8.84 7.52
CA VAL A 68 -9.72 10.12 6.83
C VAL A 68 -11.20 10.50 6.80
N ASP A 69 -11.53 11.74 7.16
CA ASP A 69 -12.88 12.26 6.96
C ASP A 69 -13.10 12.50 5.46
N ASN A 70 -13.86 11.61 4.83
CA ASN A 70 -14.07 11.66 3.38
C ASN A 70 -14.91 12.87 2.95
N THR A 71 -15.75 13.40 3.83
CA THR A 71 -16.57 14.58 3.55
C THR A 71 -15.73 15.85 3.60
N ALA A 72 -14.88 15.98 4.62
CA ALA A 72 -13.91 17.06 4.71
C ALA A 72 -12.93 17.05 3.53
N LEU A 73 -12.42 15.87 3.17
CA LEU A 73 -11.52 15.71 2.03
C LEU A 73 -12.17 16.14 0.71
N LEU A 74 -13.40 15.68 0.44
CA LEU A 74 -14.14 16.10 -0.76
C LEU A 74 -14.36 17.62 -0.79
N THR A 75 -14.68 18.22 0.36
CA THR A 75 -14.89 19.66 0.48
C THR A 75 -13.61 20.44 0.12
N SER A 76 -12.47 20.07 0.71
CA SER A 76 -11.17 20.68 0.39
C SER A 76 -10.78 20.54 -1.09
N LEU A 77 -11.01 19.37 -1.70
CA LEU A 77 -10.73 19.15 -3.12
C LEU A 77 -11.64 19.99 -4.03
N ASN A 78 -12.90 20.18 -3.65
CA ASN A 78 -13.83 21.04 -4.39
C ASN A 78 -13.49 22.53 -4.29
N GLU A 79 -12.93 22.96 -3.16
CA GLU A 79 -12.42 24.32 -2.97
C GLU A 79 -11.09 24.58 -3.69
N GLY A 80 -10.53 23.57 -4.36
CA GLY A 80 -9.32 23.70 -5.17
C GLY A 80 -8.03 23.63 -4.35
N GLN A 81 -8.05 23.04 -3.16
CA GLN A 81 -6.82 22.73 -2.43
C GLN A 81 -5.93 21.84 -3.31
N LYS A 82 -4.68 22.26 -3.52
CA LYS A 82 -3.69 21.52 -4.32
C LYS A 82 -3.23 20.32 -3.50
N LEU A 83 -3.87 19.17 -3.71
CA LEU A 83 -3.58 17.92 -3.01
C LEU A 83 -3.75 16.77 -4.01
N SER A 84 -2.77 15.88 -4.06
CA SER A 84 -2.94 14.58 -4.72
C SER A 84 -3.37 13.54 -3.70
N VAL A 85 -4.30 12.67 -4.08
CA VAL A 85 -4.96 11.73 -3.16
C VAL A 85 -4.97 10.33 -3.75
N VAL A 86 -4.58 9.36 -2.92
CA VAL A 86 -4.67 7.92 -3.18
C VAL A 86 -5.49 7.25 -2.09
N LEU A 87 -6.65 6.71 -2.44
CA LEU A 87 -7.53 5.96 -1.52
C LEU A 87 -7.70 4.53 -1.99
N ASP A 88 -7.29 3.57 -1.16
CA ASP A 88 -7.72 2.17 -1.32
C ASP A 88 -8.91 1.85 -0.42
N VAL A 89 -9.15 2.65 0.62
CA VAL A 89 -10.22 2.44 1.60
C VAL A 89 -11.13 3.66 1.71
N TRP A 90 -12.41 3.43 1.98
CA TRP A 90 -13.45 4.44 1.92
C TRP A 90 -14.33 4.43 3.17
N GLU A 91 -14.77 5.61 3.62
CA GLU A 91 -15.89 5.68 4.55
C GLU A 91 -17.16 5.16 3.87
N GLY A 92 -17.92 4.33 4.59
CA GLY A 92 -19.18 3.78 4.10
C GLY A 92 -19.04 2.61 3.13
N GLU A 93 -17.90 1.92 3.06
CA GLU A 93 -17.76 0.71 2.23
C GLU A 93 -18.88 -0.32 2.49
N PRO A 94 -19.44 -0.95 1.44
CA PRO A 94 -19.03 -0.83 0.01
C PRO A 94 -19.57 0.40 -0.73
N GLU A 95 -20.49 1.17 -0.14
CA GLU A 95 -21.09 2.39 -0.71
C GLU A 95 -20.19 3.64 -0.59
N LEU A 96 -19.04 3.63 -1.27
CA LEU A 96 -18.12 4.78 -1.30
C LEU A 96 -18.77 6.06 -1.86
N ASN A 97 -18.23 7.22 -1.47
CA ASN A 97 -18.61 8.51 -2.05
C ASN A 97 -18.08 8.64 -3.51
N VAL A 98 -18.98 8.54 -4.48
CA VAL A 98 -18.64 8.56 -5.92
C VAL A 98 -18.09 9.92 -6.36
N GLU A 99 -18.53 11.03 -5.76
CA GLU A 99 -17.98 12.35 -6.07
C GLU A 99 -16.55 12.50 -5.57
N LEU A 100 -16.22 11.90 -4.41
CA LEU A 100 -14.84 11.84 -3.94
C LEU A 100 -13.97 10.99 -4.88
N LEU A 101 -14.45 9.81 -5.32
CA LEU A 101 -13.70 8.98 -6.28
C LEU A 101 -13.35 9.75 -7.55
N LYS A 102 -14.24 10.60 -8.07
CA LYS A 102 -13.96 11.44 -9.25
C LYS A 102 -12.86 12.47 -9.03
N LYS A 103 -12.57 12.84 -7.79
CA LYS A 103 -11.61 13.89 -7.42
C LYS A 103 -10.23 13.35 -7.05
N VAL A 104 -10.13 12.12 -6.57
CA VAL A 104 -8.84 11.51 -6.20
C VAL A 104 -8.04 11.06 -7.43
N ASP A 105 -6.71 11.12 -7.34
CA ASP A 105 -5.79 10.70 -8.39
C ASP A 105 -5.83 9.19 -8.61
N ILE A 106 -5.90 8.41 -7.51
CA ILE A 106 -6.06 6.95 -7.53
C ILE A 106 -7.11 6.53 -6.50
N GLY A 107 -8.07 5.72 -6.93
CA GLY A 107 -9.08 5.09 -6.08
C GLY A 107 -9.21 3.61 -6.38
N THR A 108 -9.02 2.74 -5.38
CA THR A 108 -9.13 1.27 -5.54
C THR A 108 -10.09 0.65 -4.53
N PRO A 109 -10.66 -0.55 -4.80
CA PRO A 109 -11.75 -1.10 -3.98
C PRO A 109 -11.23 -1.96 -2.82
N HIS A 110 -10.38 -1.41 -1.95
CA HIS A 110 -9.86 -2.10 -0.77
C HIS A 110 -9.13 -3.42 -1.11
N ILE A 111 -8.12 -3.30 -1.98
CA ILE A 111 -7.33 -4.40 -2.54
C ILE A 111 -5.82 -4.21 -2.35
N ALA A 112 -5.36 -3.21 -1.59
CA ALA A 112 -3.93 -2.95 -1.43
C ALA A 112 -3.16 -4.19 -0.92
N GLY A 113 -3.79 -5.01 -0.07
CA GLY A 113 -3.22 -6.27 0.45
C GLY A 113 -3.43 -7.53 -0.41
N TYR A 114 -4.06 -7.44 -1.60
CA TYR A 114 -4.50 -8.62 -2.36
C TYR A 114 -3.40 -9.21 -3.27
N THR A 115 -2.29 -9.67 -2.69
CA THR A 115 -1.28 -10.46 -3.40
C THR A 115 -1.53 -11.96 -3.21
N LEU A 116 -1.11 -12.79 -4.17
CA LEU A 116 -1.11 -14.24 -3.98
C LEU A 116 -0.22 -14.63 -2.80
N GLU A 117 0.96 -14.02 -2.70
CA GLU A 117 1.87 -14.16 -1.56
C GLU A 117 1.19 -13.77 -0.26
N GLY A 118 0.49 -12.63 -0.19
CA GLY A 118 -0.20 -12.17 1.01
C GLY A 118 -1.29 -13.13 1.47
N LYS A 119 -2.10 -13.65 0.54
CA LYS A 119 -3.13 -14.66 0.83
C LYS A 119 -2.50 -15.97 1.34
N ALA A 120 -1.46 -16.47 0.67
CA ALA A 120 -0.77 -17.70 1.06
C ALA A 120 0.02 -17.56 2.37
N ARG A 121 0.59 -16.38 2.64
CA ARG A 121 1.33 -16.07 3.87
C ARG A 121 0.44 -16.17 5.10
N GLY A 122 -0.83 -15.78 4.99
CA GLY A 122 -1.81 -15.99 6.06
C GLY A 122 -1.93 -17.46 6.48
N THR A 123 -2.11 -18.36 5.50
CA THR A 123 -2.14 -19.81 5.76
C THR A 123 -0.79 -20.33 6.29
N THR A 124 0.32 -19.89 5.70
CA THR A 124 1.67 -20.32 6.08
C THR A 124 1.98 -19.96 7.53
N GLN A 125 1.72 -18.72 7.95
CA GLN A 125 1.97 -18.29 9.33
C GLN A 125 1.13 -19.07 10.36
N VAL A 126 -0.13 -19.37 10.04
CA VAL A 126 -0.98 -20.20 10.91
C VAL A 126 -0.45 -21.63 10.97
N PHE A 127 -0.04 -22.20 9.84
CA PHE A 127 0.57 -23.53 9.77
C PHE A 127 1.83 -23.60 10.62
N GLU A 128 2.77 -22.67 10.46
CA GLU A 128 4.02 -22.63 11.22
C GLU A 128 3.74 -22.49 12.73
N ALA A 129 2.85 -21.56 13.12
CA ALA A 129 2.47 -21.37 14.52
C ALA A 129 1.81 -22.62 15.13
N TYR A 130 0.94 -23.28 14.38
CA TYR A 130 0.29 -24.51 14.83
C TYR A 130 1.29 -25.67 14.93
N SER A 131 2.16 -25.83 13.93
CA SER A 131 3.22 -26.86 13.90
C SER A 131 4.12 -26.75 15.14
N LYS A 132 4.50 -25.52 15.49
CA LYS A 132 5.24 -25.21 16.72
C LYS A 132 4.44 -25.54 17.98
N PHE A 133 3.16 -25.17 18.02
CA PHE A 133 2.28 -25.42 19.16
C PHE A 133 2.15 -26.91 19.49
N ILE A 134 2.11 -27.78 18.47
CA ILE A 134 2.02 -29.24 18.65
C ILE A 134 3.39 -29.94 18.77
N GLY A 135 4.50 -29.20 18.82
CA GLY A 135 5.85 -29.76 19.00
C GLY A 135 6.52 -30.29 17.73
N HIS A 136 5.99 -29.95 16.55
CA HIS A 136 6.53 -30.33 15.24
C HIS A 136 6.85 -29.08 14.41
N GLU A 137 7.77 -28.24 14.88
CA GLU A 137 8.11 -26.98 14.20
C GLU A 137 8.53 -27.23 12.75
N GLN A 138 7.78 -26.63 11.82
CA GLN A 138 7.97 -26.76 10.38
C GLN A 138 7.97 -25.38 9.73
N HIS A 139 8.73 -25.25 8.64
CA HIS A 139 8.82 -24.07 7.80
C HIS A 139 8.56 -24.42 6.34
N VAL A 140 7.84 -23.55 5.63
CA VAL A 140 7.50 -23.75 4.22
C VAL A 140 7.80 -22.47 3.45
N ALA A 141 8.62 -22.59 2.40
CA ALA A 141 8.92 -21.49 1.51
C ALA A 141 7.74 -21.24 0.55
N LEU A 142 7.27 -19.99 0.46
CA LEU A 142 6.09 -19.61 -0.31
C LEU A 142 6.21 -19.92 -1.81
N ASP A 143 7.41 -19.86 -2.38
CA ASP A 143 7.69 -20.16 -3.79
C ASP A 143 7.43 -21.63 -4.16
N THR A 144 7.47 -22.53 -3.18
CA THR A 144 7.09 -23.95 -3.39
C THR A 144 5.59 -24.18 -3.47
N LEU A 145 4.78 -23.22 -3.00
CA LEU A 145 3.31 -23.32 -2.92
C LEU A 145 2.62 -22.56 -4.04
N LEU A 146 3.24 -21.49 -4.53
CA LEU A 146 2.65 -20.58 -5.51
C LEU A 146 2.97 -21.02 -6.94
N PRO A 147 2.06 -20.79 -7.90
CA PRO A 147 2.38 -20.98 -9.31
C PRO A 147 3.51 -20.03 -9.75
N ALA A 148 4.24 -20.41 -10.80
CA ALA A 148 5.24 -19.54 -11.39
C ALA A 148 4.58 -18.23 -11.89
N PRO A 149 5.20 -17.05 -11.65
CA PRO A 149 4.67 -15.78 -12.16
C PRO A 149 4.83 -15.70 -13.69
N GLU A 150 4.00 -14.90 -14.34
CA GLU A 150 4.08 -14.63 -15.79
C GLU A 150 5.48 -14.12 -16.19
N PHE A 151 6.05 -13.23 -15.37
CA PHE A 151 7.42 -12.72 -15.51
C PHE A 151 8.27 -13.15 -14.32
N GLY A 152 8.96 -14.30 -14.44
CA GLY A 152 9.83 -14.81 -13.38
C GLY A 152 11.25 -14.26 -13.38
N ARG A 153 11.73 -13.69 -14.50
CA ARG A 153 13.14 -13.25 -14.63
C ARG A 153 13.31 -12.10 -15.60
N ILE A 154 14.21 -11.17 -15.27
CA ILE A 154 14.62 -10.06 -16.15
C ILE A 154 16.10 -9.69 -15.93
N THR A 155 16.73 -9.10 -16.94
CA THR A 155 18.07 -8.49 -16.85
C THR A 155 17.97 -6.98 -16.77
N LEU A 156 18.75 -6.37 -15.88
CA LEU A 156 18.94 -4.94 -15.74
C LEU A 156 20.40 -4.59 -16.06
N HIS A 157 20.59 -3.72 -17.05
CA HIS A 157 21.90 -3.20 -17.42
C HIS A 157 22.07 -1.78 -16.90
N GLY A 158 23.17 -1.53 -16.18
CA GLY A 158 23.50 -0.23 -15.60
C GLY A 158 22.88 0.05 -14.23
N PRO A 159 23.10 1.27 -13.70
CA PRO A 159 22.64 1.65 -12.37
C PRO A 159 21.11 1.78 -12.32
N LEU A 160 20.55 1.66 -11.11
CA LEU A 160 19.12 1.88 -10.88
C LEU A 160 18.82 3.38 -10.71
N ASP A 161 17.95 3.90 -11.56
CA ASP A 161 17.34 5.23 -11.41
C ASP A 161 15.81 5.14 -11.24
N GLN A 162 15.17 6.27 -10.96
CA GLN A 162 13.72 6.32 -10.73
C GLN A 162 12.88 5.84 -11.94
N PRO A 163 13.17 6.24 -13.20
CA PRO A 163 12.46 5.71 -14.36
C PRO A 163 12.58 4.19 -14.51
N THR A 164 13.76 3.63 -14.25
CA THR A 164 14.01 2.19 -14.32
C THR A 164 13.28 1.46 -13.21
N LEU A 165 13.35 1.97 -11.98
CA LEU A 165 12.59 1.42 -10.85
C LEU A 165 11.09 1.41 -11.16
N LYS A 166 10.54 2.52 -11.69
CA LYS A 166 9.14 2.60 -12.09
C LYS A 166 8.76 1.49 -13.07
N ARG A 167 9.59 1.20 -14.07
CA ARG A 167 9.34 0.14 -15.05
C ARG A 167 9.31 -1.24 -14.38
N LEU A 168 10.24 -1.53 -13.46
CA LEU A 168 10.26 -2.79 -12.72
C LEU A 168 9.05 -2.94 -11.80
N VAL A 169 8.71 -1.89 -11.04
CA VAL A 169 7.55 -1.88 -10.15
C VAL A 169 6.26 -2.10 -10.95
N HIS A 170 6.08 -1.37 -12.06
CA HIS A 170 4.86 -1.46 -12.88
C HIS A 170 4.78 -2.75 -13.71
N LEU A 171 5.91 -3.40 -14.01
CA LEU A 171 5.93 -4.73 -14.62
C LEU A 171 5.28 -5.75 -13.68
N VAL A 172 5.51 -5.64 -12.37
CA VAL A 172 4.89 -6.51 -11.36
C VAL A 172 3.48 -6.04 -11.01
N TYR A 173 3.31 -4.75 -10.74
CA TYR A 173 2.02 -4.18 -10.39
C TYR A 173 1.94 -2.67 -10.70
N ASP A 174 1.03 -2.32 -11.60
CA ASP A 174 0.60 -0.96 -11.85
C ASP A 174 -0.81 -0.73 -11.26
N VAL A 175 -0.90 0.11 -10.22
CA VAL A 175 -2.15 0.36 -9.48
C VAL A 175 -3.30 0.86 -10.37
N ARG A 176 -2.98 1.50 -11.50
CA ARG A 176 -3.97 2.02 -12.45
C ARG A 176 -4.84 0.91 -13.06
N ARG A 177 -4.36 -0.34 -13.06
CA ARG A 177 -5.13 -1.50 -13.51
C ARG A 177 -6.36 -1.78 -12.65
N ASP A 178 -6.34 -1.35 -11.38
CA ASP A 178 -7.42 -1.55 -10.41
C ASP A 178 -8.27 -0.29 -10.20
N ASP A 179 -7.67 0.89 -10.43
CA ASP A 179 -8.38 2.16 -10.42
C ASP A 179 -9.42 2.27 -11.56
N ALA A 180 -9.03 1.91 -12.78
CA ALA A 180 -9.91 2.04 -13.94
C ALA A 180 -11.20 1.20 -13.84
N PRO A 181 -11.19 -0.09 -13.41
CA PRO A 181 -12.40 -0.85 -13.18
C PRO A 181 -13.32 -0.24 -12.13
N LEU A 182 -12.80 0.26 -11.01
CA LEU A 182 -13.62 0.90 -9.98
C LEU A 182 -14.34 2.13 -10.53
N ARG A 183 -13.61 3.01 -11.23
CA ARG A 183 -14.20 4.20 -11.86
C ARG A 183 -15.30 3.87 -12.86
N LYS A 184 -15.20 2.73 -13.56
CA LYS A 184 -16.20 2.29 -14.54
C LYS A 184 -17.53 1.88 -13.91
N VAL A 185 -17.51 1.34 -12.69
CA VAL A 185 -18.69 0.73 -12.05
C VAL A 185 -19.14 1.46 -10.78
N ALA A 186 -18.45 2.55 -10.40
CA ALA A 186 -18.80 3.34 -9.22
C ALA A 186 -20.25 3.84 -9.28
N GLY A 187 -20.97 3.68 -8.17
CA GLY A 187 -22.40 4.01 -8.07
C GLY A 187 -23.35 2.88 -8.48
N ILE A 188 -22.84 1.76 -9.00
CA ILE A 188 -23.65 0.55 -9.27
C ILE A 188 -23.60 -0.35 -8.02
N PRO A 189 -24.75 -0.62 -7.35
CA PRO A 189 -24.77 -1.42 -6.13
C PRO A 189 -24.14 -2.81 -6.30
N GLY A 190 -23.27 -3.18 -5.36
CA GLY A 190 -22.62 -4.50 -5.31
C GLY A 190 -21.40 -4.67 -6.22
N GLU A 191 -21.10 -3.74 -7.13
CA GLU A 191 -19.93 -3.88 -8.02
C GLU A 191 -18.59 -3.73 -7.27
N PHE A 192 -18.54 -2.93 -6.20
CA PHE A 192 -17.37 -2.80 -5.34
C PHE A 192 -16.92 -4.17 -4.79
N ASP A 193 -17.85 -4.94 -4.21
CA ASP A 193 -17.54 -6.27 -3.68
C ASP A 193 -17.28 -7.31 -4.78
N LYS A 194 -17.92 -7.18 -5.96
CA LYS A 194 -17.61 -8.06 -7.10
C LYS A 194 -16.17 -7.88 -7.59
N LEU A 195 -15.66 -6.64 -7.64
CA LEU A 195 -14.27 -6.37 -8.00
C LEU A 195 -13.29 -7.05 -7.03
N ARG A 196 -13.60 -7.05 -5.73
CA ARG A 196 -12.80 -7.71 -4.69
C ARG A 196 -12.89 -9.23 -4.76
N LYS A 197 -14.10 -9.75 -4.89
CA LYS A 197 -14.37 -11.19 -4.94
C LYS A 197 -13.74 -11.86 -6.15
N ASN A 198 -13.76 -11.19 -7.30
CA ASN A 198 -13.22 -11.68 -8.56
C ASN A 198 -11.86 -11.03 -8.90
N TYR A 199 -11.12 -10.56 -7.88
CA TYR A 199 -9.86 -9.86 -8.08
C TYR A 199 -8.85 -10.76 -8.81
N LEU A 200 -8.30 -10.26 -9.91
CA LEU A 200 -7.29 -10.95 -10.70
C LEU A 200 -5.99 -11.09 -9.92
N GLU A 201 -5.20 -12.10 -10.28
CA GLU A 201 -3.97 -12.40 -9.58
C GLU A 201 -2.97 -11.22 -9.62
N ARG A 202 -2.26 -11.06 -8.50
CA ARG A 202 -1.22 -10.04 -8.31
C ARG A 202 -0.08 -10.66 -7.54
N ARG A 203 1.15 -10.37 -7.96
CA ARG A 203 2.37 -10.84 -7.30
C ARG A 203 3.04 -9.71 -6.51
N GLU A 204 3.95 -10.09 -5.62
CA GLU A 204 4.88 -9.17 -4.95
C GLU A 204 6.19 -9.03 -5.76
N TRP A 205 6.97 -7.99 -5.50
CA TRP A 205 8.25 -7.75 -6.19
C TRP A 205 9.26 -8.90 -6.03
N SER A 206 9.17 -9.64 -4.93
CA SER A 206 10.00 -10.82 -4.65
C SER A 206 9.80 -11.96 -5.66
N SER A 207 8.69 -11.96 -6.39
CA SER A 207 8.42 -12.93 -7.47
C SER A 207 9.26 -12.70 -8.73
N LEU A 208 9.80 -11.49 -8.92
CA LEU A 208 10.59 -11.13 -10.10
C LEU A 208 12.09 -11.26 -9.79
N TYR A 209 12.76 -12.20 -10.46
CA TYR A 209 14.21 -12.37 -10.37
C TYR A 209 14.95 -11.36 -11.27
N VAL A 210 15.70 -10.43 -10.70
CA VAL A 210 16.40 -9.37 -11.44
C VAL A 210 17.91 -9.62 -11.46
N ILE A 211 18.46 -9.93 -12.63
CA ILE A 211 19.91 -10.04 -12.83
C ILE A 211 20.47 -8.67 -13.17
N CYS A 212 21.34 -8.12 -12.33
CA CYS A 212 21.97 -6.81 -12.56
C CYS A 212 23.45 -7.00 -12.90
N ASP A 213 23.97 -6.23 -13.86
CA ASP A 213 25.43 -6.10 -14.07
C ASP A 213 26.08 -5.04 -13.15
N ASP A 214 25.28 -4.13 -12.58
CA ASP A 214 25.67 -3.18 -11.54
C ASP A 214 25.36 -3.73 -10.14
N ALA A 215 26.38 -3.76 -9.27
CA ALA A 215 26.25 -4.30 -7.90
C ALA A 215 25.40 -3.40 -6.98
N SER A 216 25.41 -2.09 -7.20
CA SER A 216 24.65 -1.14 -6.38
C SER A 216 23.16 -1.24 -6.69
N ALA A 217 22.80 -1.42 -7.96
CA ALA A 217 21.44 -1.70 -8.41
C ALA A 217 20.90 -2.99 -7.78
N ALA A 218 21.66 -4.09 -7.82
CA ALA A 218 21.26 -5.35 -7.17
C ALA A 218 21.02 -5.16 -5.66
N SER A 219 21.95 -4.51 -4.96
CA SER A 219 21.82 -4.26 -3.52
C SER A 219 20.59 -3.41 -3.18
N LEU A 220 20.32 -2.36 -3.95
CA LEU A 220 19.19 -1.48 -3.74
C LEU A 220 17.85 -2.19 -4.03
N LEU A 221 17.77 -2.97 -5.11
CA LEU A 221 16.59 -3.76 -5.45
C LEU A 221 16.26 -4.82 -4.39
N CYS A 222 17.27 -5.49 -3.82
CA CYS A 222 17.08 -6.41 -2.70
C CYS A 222 16.48 -5.71 -1.47
N LYS A 223 16.98 -4.52 -1.11
CA LYS A 223 16.44 -3.73 0.00
C LYS A 223 15.00 -3.29 -0.23
N LEU A 224 14.61 -3.07 -1.48
CA LEU A 224 13.24 -2.73 -1.87
C LEU A 224 12.30 -3.95 -1.86
N GLY A 225 12.84 -5.18 -1.89
CA GLY A 225 12.07 -6.42 -1.84
C GLY A 225 11.99 -7.20 -3.16
N PHE A 226 12.74 -6.82 -4.19
CA PHE A 226 12.95 -7.66 -5.38
C PHE A 226 13.92 -8.80 -5.06
N ASN A 227 13.81 -9.91 -5.80
CA ASN A 227 14.83 -10.96 -5.79
C ASN A 227 15.94 -10.62 -6.79
N ALA A 228 16.89 -9.77 -6.39
CA ALA A 228 17.95 -9.28 -7.27
C ALA A 228 19.31 -9.92 -6.99
N VAL A 229 20.10 -10.14 -8.03
CA VAL A 229 21.49 -10.63 -7.91
C VAL A 229 22.43 -9.83 -8.79
N HIS A 230 23.67 -9.70 -8.35
CA HIS A 230 24.75 -9.17 -9.18
C HIS A 230 25.38 -10.29 -9.99
N HIS A 231 25.40 -10.14 -11.32
CA HIS A 231 26.16 -11.00 -12.21
C HIS A 231 27.06 -10.10 -13.07
N PRO A 232 28.39 -10.15 -12.90
CA PRO A 232 29.30 -9.34 -13.68
C PRO A 232 29.08 -9.57 -15.18
N ALA A 233 29.03 -8.48 -15.95
CA ALA A 233 29.12 -8.58 -17.40
C ALA A 233 30.49 -9.19 -17.76
N ARG A 234 30.51 -10.15 -18.70
CA ARG A 234 31.76 -10.65 -19.28
C ARG A 234 32.35 -9.64 -20.23
#